data_AF-A0A842WA73-F1
#
_entry.id   AF-A0A842WA73-F1
#
_cell.length_a   1.000
_cell.length_b   1.000
_cell.length_c   1.000
_cell.angle_alpha   90.00
_cell.angle_beta   90.00
_cell.angle_gamma   90.00
#
_symmetry.space_group_name_H-M   'P 1'
#
loop_
_entity.id
_entity.type
_entity.pdbx_description
1 polymer ?
#
loop_
_entity_poly.entity_id
_entity_poly.type
_entity_poly.pdbx_seq_one_letter_code
_entity_poly.pdbx_strand_id
1 'polypeptide(L)'
;MKLQISFTKRVFFIVILVGMVSMLVFLALTQPTGKVVRTVGSKITNTIAITGVNTGESIGKEFGVLTESHLSGLGTTTEQTNEGRTQVKQYLRLHGGTSQTHSGDLNTMSGGTIVFERNEMGEVGDFLKFNANEDAFEYEIEFSSGFNSAYNNNGKLTDIREETLNLLGGQFAIIDAEVDTSSHWIELKMIGPGGTIVLKDLDYTDSLYTDHGAQINGKNIPSRVQIKGYDKGNNKFSITNIKYRPQVVAKTGKHVYVEAKHGLQQYLRYPQIMLTPEFEIIYGGLKGGPAPAVVADVTGAVSTELSEGIAELINKEGPTGNMITGAATASGNMIWFKPVGDDQYDLIASTNTANYKIGLASTRGGLHWGDDDQQFIFTESANSGVFNIALRDYFMISSGTDIGDYTSIMMYENVLPDQNKVQFRDIAGGGSKQAKYDSATGKGQVVLNGRSTTFYVDLNSPHDITVDLTQDGNINGARAEMVLRGGPRLRFSGAGTIKLIAPQRLFHEPSGDETTTFNIGSSGGDITLTVANQATLTLKSAGGGIKYGLTPFGFEFEWNKGKEPEELKIGMPGSGIAQPFRGGGTQQAGYGSQAGAYVVVTLERSKLAKKSS
;
A
#
# COMPACT_ATOMS: atom_id res chain seq x y z
N MET A 1 -57.37 54.55 7.09
CA MET A 1 -57.89 53.17 7.13
C MET A 1 -56.76 52.24 7.57
N LYS A 2 -56.72 51.80 8.83
CA LYS A 2 -55.67 50.90 9.35
C LYS A 2 -56.10 49.46 9.09
N LEU A 3 -55.42 48.77 8.18
CA LEU A 3 -55.70 47.37 7.87
C LEU A 3 -55.25 46.51 9.07
N GLN A 4 -56.19 46.08 9.91
CA GLN A 4 -55.90 45.13 10.99
C GLN A 4 -55.75 43.73 10.41
N ILE A 5 -54.51 43.35 10.11
CA ILE A 5 -54.14 41.96 9.80
C ILE A 5 -54.08 41.20 11.13
N SER A 6 -54.87 40.12 11.24
CA SER A 6 -54.90 39.26 12.42
C SER A 6 -53.53 38.66 12.72
N PHE A 7 -53.23 38.46 14.00
CA PHE A 7 -51.94 37.98 14.47
C PHE A 7 -51.50 36.67 13.77
N THR A 8 -52.44 35.75 13.56
CA THR A 8 -52.20 34.48 12.85
C THR A 8 -51.71 34.69 11.41
N LYS A 9 -52.24 35.69 10.70
CA LYS A 9 -51.79 36.02 9.33
C LYS A 9 -50.40 36.65 9.32
N ARG A 10 -50.00 37.35 10.39
CA ARG A 10 -48.64 37.91 10.54
C ARG A 10 -47.60 36.81 10.77
N VAL A 11 -47.92 35.85 11.64
CA VAL A 11 -47.03 34.69 11.90
C VAL A 11 -46.86 33.86 10.63
N PHE A 12 -47.94 33.61 9.90
CA PHE A 12 -47.88 32.86 8.64
C PHE A 12 -47.04 33.56 7.57
N PHE A 13 -47.15 34.89 7.44
CA PHE A 13 -46.31 35.67 6.53
C PHE A 13 -44.82 35.64 6.90
N ILE A 14 -44.50 35.67 8.19
CA ILE A 14 -43.11 35.61 8.67
C ILE A 14 -42.50 34.24 8.35
N VAL A 15 -43.23 33.14 8.54
CA VAL A 15 -42.73 31.79 8.24
C VAL A 15 -42.47 31.61 6.73
N ILE A 16 -43.37 32.11 5.88
CA ILE A 16 -43.16 32.10 4.41
C ILE A 16 -41.95 32.95 4.02
N LEU A 17 -41.81 34.14 4.61
CA LEU A 17 -40.69 35.04 4.31
C LEU A 17 -39.36 34.41 4.71
N VAL A 18 -39.28 33.77 5.88
CA VAL A 18 -38.06 33.09 6.35
C VAL A 18 -37.73 31.87 5.47
N GLY A 19 -38.73 31.10 5.03
CA GLY A 19 -38.53 30.00 4.08
C GLY A 19 -38.06 30.46 2.71
N MET A 20 -38.59 31.57 2.19
CA MET A 20 -38.14 32.16 0.92
C MET A 20 -36.72 32.72 1.02
N VAL A 21 -36.37 33.37 2.13
CA VAL A 21 -35.01 33.90 2.34
C VAL A 21 -34.00 32.77 2.52
N SER A 22 -34.33 31.68 3.23
CA SER A 22 -33.43 30.53 3.34
C SER A 22 -33.21 29.84 1.99
N MET A 23 -34.27 29.72 1.16
CA MET A 23 -34.17 29.16 -0.19
C MET A 23 -33.34 30.06 -1.13
N LEU A 24 -33.48 31.39 -1.04
CA LEU A 24 -32.66 32.34 -1.80
C LEU A 24 -31.19 32.33 -1.38
N VAL A 25 -30.88 32.17 -0.09
CA VAL A 25 -29.51 32.00 0.40
C VAL A 25 -28.91 30.68 -0.09
N PHE A 26 -29.69 29.59 -0.11
CA PHE A 26 -29.24 28.30 -0.64
C PHE A 26 -28.99 28.34 -2.15
N LEU A 27 -29.81 29.07 -2.92
CA LEU A 27 -29.61 29.31 -4.35
C LEU A 27 -28.44 30.25 -4.66
N ALA A 28 -28.17 31.24 -3.81
CA ALA A 28 -27.02 32.13 -3.95
C ALA A 28 -25.69 31.40 -3.65
N LEU A 29 -25.70 30.43 -2.73
CA LEU A 29 -24.53 29.59 -2.42
C LEU A 29 -24.28 28.46 -3.42
N THR A 30 -25.21 28.20 -4.36
CA THR A 30 -25.10 27.11 -5.35
C THR A 30 -24.94 27.59 -6.79
N GLN A 31 -24.72 28.89 -7.03
CA GLN A 31 -24.40 29.33 -8.39
C GLN A 31 -23.01 28.80 -8.81
N PRO A 32 -22.91 28.00 -9.90
CA PRO A 32 -21.62 27.56 -10.40
C PRO A 32 -20.92 28.76 -11.03
N THR A 33 -20.07 29.45 -10.27
CA THR A 33 -19.11 30.38 -10.86
C THR A 33 -18.11 29.52 -11.64
N GLY A 34 -18.35 29.43 -12.95
CA GLY A 34 -17.46 28.83 -13.92
C GLY A 34 -16.12 29.59 -13.97
N LYS A 35 -15.21 29.22 -13.08
CA LYS A 35 -13.77 29.29 -13.29
C LYS A 35 -13.18 28.04 -12.64
N VAL A 36 -12.92 27.04 -13.47
CA VAL A 36 -12.10 25.88 -13.07
C VAL A 36 -10.68 26.40 -12.90
N VAL A 37 -10.38 26.95 -11.72
CA VAL A 37 -9.01 27.06 -11.25
C VAL A 37 -8.65 25.65 -10.77
N ARG A 38 -7.95 24.89 -11.62
CA ARG A 38 -7.29 23.66 -11.17
C ARG A 38 -6.23 24.08 -10.15
N THR A 39 -6.54 23.91 -8.88
CA THR A 39 -5.57 24.07 -7.79
C THR A 39 -4.52 22.96 -7.94
N VAL A 40 -3.39 23.31 -8.55
CA VAL A 40 -2.17 22.48 -8.54
C VAL A 40 -1.60 22.59 -7.13
N GLY A 41 -1.88 21.62 -6.27
CA GLY A 41 -1.41 21.64 -4.88
C GLY A 41 -2.02 20.60 -3.95
N SER A 42 -3.09 19.90 -4.33
CA SER A 42 -3.54 18.76 -3.54
C SER A 42 -2.63 17.57 -3.81
N LYS A 43 -2.01 17.04 -2.76
CA LYS A 43 -1.18 15.84 -2.77
C LYS A 43 -2.07 14.69 -3.24
N ILE A 44 -2.03 14.33 -4.52
CA ILE A 44 -2.88 13.26 -5.05
C ILE A 44 -2.33 11.94 -4.50
N THR A 45 -2.93 11.44 -3.42
CA THR A 45 -2.48 10.22 -2.71
C THR A 45 -3.00 8.93 -3.34
N ASN A 46 -3.75 9.03 -4.44
CA ASN A 46 -4.42 7.94 -5.16
C ASN A 46 -4.04 7.88 -6.64
N THR A 47 -2.80 8.23 -6.97
CA THR A 47 -2.28 8.18 -8.35
C THR A 47 -1.36 6.98 -8.55
N ILE A 48 -1.56 6.26 -9.65
CA ILE A 48 -0.62 5.24 -10.13
C ILE A 48 0.27 5.87 -11.18
N ALA A 49 1.56 6.02 -10.90
CA ALA A 49 2.54 6.42 -11.91
C ALA A 49 3.23 5.19 -12.50
N ILE A 50 2.98 4.92 -13.79
CA ILE A 50 3.56 3.82 -14.53
C ILE A 50 4.87 4.27 -15.16
N THR A 51 6.00 3.73 -14.70
CA THR A 51 7.32 3.97 -15.29
C THR A 51 8.07 2.67 -15.48
N GLY A 52 8.98 2.62 -16.45
CA GLY A 52 9.95 1.52 -16.55
C GLY A 52 9.43 0.22 -17.19
N VAL A 53 8.21 0.22 -17.73
CA VAL A 53 7.64 -0.90 -18.49
C VAL A 53 8.17 -0.86 -19.93
N ASN A 54 8.57 -2.01 -20.48
CA ASN A 54 9.12 -2.06 -21.83
C ASN A 54 8.02 -1.94 -22.89
N THR A 55 8.39 -1.43 -24.06
CA THR A 55 7.50 -1.43 -25.23
C THR A 55 7.04 -2.86 -25.55
N GLY A 56 5.74 -3.01 -25.81
CA GLY A 56 5.06 -4.27 -26.06
C GLY A 56 4.59 -5.00 -24.80
N GLU A 57 4.93 -4.52 -23.60
CA GLU A 57 4.48 -5.12 -22.34
C GLU A 57 3.22 -4.42 -21.80
N SER A 58 2.31 -5.22 -21.23
CA SER A 58 1.14 -4.70 -20.53
C SER A 58 1.51 -4.30 -19.11
N ILE A 59 0.93 -3.20 -18.61
CA ILE A 59 1.22 -2.71 -17.26
C ILE A 59 0.72 -3.70 -16.20
N GLY A 60 -0.33 -4.45 -16.51
CA GLY A 60 -0.86 -5.49 -15.64
C GLY A 60 0.11 -6.65 -15.41
N LYS A 61 1.01 -6.94 -16.35
CA LYS A 61 2.06 -7.95 -16.18
C LYS A 61 3.05 -7.58 -15.08
N GLU A 62 3.39 -6.29 -14.98
CA GLU A 62 4.32 -5.78 -13.96
C GLU A 62 3.60 -5.51 -12.64
N PHE A 63 2.35 -5.05 -12.69
CA PHE A 63 1.54 -4.69 -11.53
C PHE A 63 0.26 -5.53 -11.48
N GLY A 64 0.34 -6.71 -10.89
CA GLY A 64 -0.81 -7.64 -10.82
C GLY A 64 -1.96 -7.13 -9.97
N VAL A 65 -1.72 -6.93 -8.67
CA VAL A 65 -2.72 -6.49 -7.68
C VAL A 65 -2.12 -5.41 -6.79
N LEU A 66 -2.79 -4.28 -6.71
CA LEU A 66 -2.48 -3.18 -5.80
C LEU A 66 -3.42 -3.23 -4.60
N THR A 67 -2.91 -2.80 -3.46
CA THR A 67 -3.54 -2.86 -2.13
C THR A 67 -3.27 -1.55 -1.38
N GLU A 68 -3.70 -1.45 -0.12
CA GLU A 68 -3.41 -0.31 0.76
C GLU A 68 -1.92 0.04 0.90
N SER A 69 -1.01 -0.94 0.72
CA SER A 69 0.43 -0.68 0.76
C SER A 69 0.95 0.07 -0.47
N HIS A 70 0.13 0.16 -1.53
CA HIS A 70 0.44 0.83 -2.78
C HIS A 70 -0.33 2.14 -2.95
N LEU A 71 -1.61 2.14 -2.57
CA LEU A 71 -2.51 3.29 -2.72
C LEU A 71 -3.27 3.51 -1.42
N SER A 72 -3.13 4.71 -0.83
CA SER A 72 -3.79 5.03 0.44
C SER A 72 -5.32 4.92 0.37
N GLY A 73 -5.91 5.19 -0.80
CA GLY A 73 -7.33 5.07 -1.07
C GLY A 73 -7.86 3.63 -1.08
N LEU A 74 -6.98 2.62 -1.08
CA LEU A 74 -7.33 1.21 -0.92
C LEU A 74 -7.25 0.74 0.55
N GLY A 75 -7.13 1.67 1.50
CA GLY A 75 -7.05 1.36 2.93
C GLY A 75 -8.17 0.44 3.42
N THR A 76 -7.81 -0.54 4.23
CA THR A 76 -8.77 -1.43 4.90
C THR A 76 -9.60 -0.64 5.89
N THR A 77 -10.93 -0.71 5.78
CA THR A 77 -11.86 -0.08 6.74
C THR A 77 -12.67 -1.12 7.50
N THR A 78 -13.38 -0.69 8.53
CA THR A 78 -14.37 -1.53 9.21
C THR A 78 -15.70 -0.81 9.11
N GLU A 79 -16.66 -1.45 8.46
CA GLU A 79 -18.02 -0.94 8.36
C GLU A 79 -18.91 -1.65 9.38
N GLN A 80 -19.89 -0.91 9.89
CA GLN A 80 -20.82 -1.40 10.89
C GLN A 80 -22.24 -1.16 10.41
N THR A 81 -23.02 -2.22 10.37
CA THR A 81 -24.46 -2.19 10.11
C THR A 81 -25.21 -2.60 11.38
N ASN A 82 -26.54 -2.49 11.38
CA ASN A 82 -27.35 -3.09 12.46
C ASN A 82 -27.26 -4.62 12.50
N GLU A 83 -26.79 -5.25 11.42
CA GLU A 83 -26.65 -6.70 11.28
C GLU A 83 -25.23 -7.21 11.56
N GLY A 84 -24.31 -6.32 11.96
CA GLY A 84 -22.97 -6.67 12.41
C GLY A 84 -21.86 -5.79 11.84
N ARG A 85 -20.62 -6.17 12.16
CA ARG A 85 -19.41 -5.47 11.70
C ARG A 85 -18.66 -6.34 10.69
N THR A 86 -18.07 -5.68 9.69
CA THR A 86 -17.27 -6.35 8.65
C THR A 86 -16.03 -5.54 8.32
N GLN A 87 -14.93 -6.24 8.07
CA GLN A 87 -13.73 -5.60 7.52
C GLN A 87 -13.87 -5.53 6.00
N VAL A 88 -13.62 -4.34 5.46
CA VAL A 88 -13.68 -4.04 4.03
C VAL A 88 -12.26 -3.93 3.50
N LYS A 89 -11.88 -4.88 2.66
CA LYS A 89 -10.59 -4.89 1.97
C LYS A 89 -10.80 -4.45 0.54
N GLN A 90 -9.86 -3.68 0.02
CA GLN A 90 -9.95 -3.15 -1.34
C GLN A 90 -8.72 -3.54 -2.14
N TYR A 91 -8.95 -3.86 -3.40
CA TYR A 91 -7.93 -4.27 -4.34
C TYR A 91 -8.13 -3.55 -5.66
N LEU A 92 -7.02 -3.27 -6.34
CA LEU A 92 -7.05 -2.77 -7.71
C LEU A 92 -6.14 -3.64 -8.56
N ARG A 93 -6.71 -4.33 -9.55
CA ARG A 93 -5.99 -5.22 -10.44
C ARG A 93 -5.81 -4.55 -11.79
N LEU A 94 -4.58 -4.49 -12.29
CA LEU A 94 -4.30 -4.01 -13.64
C LEU A 94 -4.17 -5.17 -14.63
N HIS A 95 -4.17 -6.41 -14.13
CA HIS A 95 -4.31 -7.61 -14.94
C HIS A 95 -5.45 -8.47 -14.42
N GLY A 96 -6.32 -8.88 -15.32
CA GLY A 96 -7.40 -9.81 -15.01
C GLY A 96 -7.04 -11.20 -15.53
N GLY A 97 -7.26 -12.22 -14.71
CA GLY A 97 -7.50 -13.56 -15.25
C GLY A 97 -8.65 -13.51 -16.27
N THR A 98 -8.72 -14.47 -17.18
CA THR A 98 -9.84 -14.60 -18.12
C THR A 98 -11.17 -14.53 -17.39
N SER A 99 -11.98 -13.52 -17.66
CA SER A 99 -13.33 -13.43 -17.11
C SER A 99 -14.33 -13.64 -18.22
N GLN A 100 -15.30 -14.52 -17.97
CA GLN A 100 -16.46 -14.69 -18.82
C GLN A 100 -17.49 -13.62 -18.48
N THR A 101 -17.91 -12.88 -19.50
CA THR A 101 -19.11 -12.05 -19.46
C THR A 101 -20.34 -12.93 -19.69
N HIS A 102 -21.55 -12.39 -19.47
CA HIS A 102 -22.80 -13.11 -19.73
C HIS A 102 -22.96 -13.56 -21.20
N SER A 103 -22.21 -12.97 -22.14
CA SER A 103 -22.17 -13.40 -23.55
C SER A 103 -21.22 -14.57 -23.83
N GLY A 104 -20.49 -15.07 -22.83
CA GLY A 104 -19.44 -16.07 -23.02
C GLY A 104 -18.13 -15.51 -23.56
N ASP A 105 -18.02 -14.19 -23.75
CA ASP A 105 -16.78 -13.55 -24.19
C ASP A 105 -15.74 -13.60 -23.07
N LEU A 106 -14.63 -14.28 -23.35
CA LEU A 106 -13.43 -14.25 -22.52
C LEU A 106 -12.70 -12.93 -22.76
N ASN A 107 -12.93 -11.95 -21.88
CA ASN A 107 -12.17 -10.71 -21.91
C ASN A 107 -10.92 -10.85 -21.05
N THR A 108 -9.76 -10.76 -21.71
CA THR A 108 -8.46 -10.62 -21.06
C THR A 108 -8.21 -9.14 -20.80
N MET A 109 -8.19 -8.74 -19.54
CA MET A 109 -7.83 -7.38 -19.13
C MET A 109 -6.30 -7.27 -19.06
N SER A 110 -5.71 -6.44 -19.93
CA SER A 110 -4.26 -6.18 -19.92
C SER A 110 -3.86 -4.96 -19.09
N GLY A 111 -4.82 -4.09 -18.78
CA GLY A 111 -4.58 -2.82 -18.10
C GLY A 111 -3.90 -1.78 -19.00
N GLY A 112 -3.80 -2.03 -20.30
CA GLY A 112 -3.08 -1.20 -21.25
C GLY A 112 -1.65 -1.68 -21.49
N THR A 113 -1.13 -1.35 -22.66
CA THR A 113 0.17 -1.79 -23.19
C THR A 113 1.02 -0.58 -23.56
N ILE A 114 2.31 -0.61 -23.21
CA ILE A 114 3.24 0.44 -23.64
C ILE A 114 3.60 0.21 -25.11
N VAL A 115 3.41 1.21 -25.95
CA VAL A 115 3.70 1.13 -27.40
C VAL A 115 4.53 2.32 -27.84
N PHE A 116 5.33 2.13 -28.88
CA PHE A 116 6.00 3.21 -29.61
C PHE A 116 5.49 3.15 -31.04
N GLU A 117 4.47 3.94 -31.36
CA GLU A 117 3.78 3.89 -32.66
C GLU A 117 3.23 5.27 -33.05
N ARG A 118 2.51 5.33 -34.16
CA ARG A 118 1.74 6.51 -34.56
C ARG A 118 0.34 6.44 -33.95
N ASN A 119 -0.06 7.42 -33.16
CA ASN A 119 -1.43 7.51 -32.64
C ASN A 119 -2.43 7.90 -33.76
N GLU A 120 -3.71 7.97 -33.44
CA GLU A 120 -4.77 8.25 -34.40
C GLU A 120 -4.82 9.69 -34.90
N MET A 121 -4.11 10.61 -34.24
CA MET A 121 -3.90 11.99 -34.70
C MET A 121 -2.69 12.11 -35.63
N GLY A 122 -1.97 11.01 -35.86
CA GLY A 122 -0.81 10.97 -36.72
C GLY A 122 0.50 11.32 -35.99
N GLU A 123 0.50 11.46 -34.67
CA GLU A 123 1.68 11.77 -33.88
C GLU A 123 2.46 10.49 -33.56
N VAL A 124 3.78 10.54 -33.64
CA VAL A 124 4.65 9.39 -33.34
C VAL A 124 5.32 9.61 -31.99
N GLY A 125 5.20 8.65 -31.08
CA GLY A 125 5.74 8.74 -29.74
C GLY A 125 5.56 7.44 -28.95
N ASP A 126 5.95 7.47 -27.68
CA ASP A 126 5.61 6.44 -26.71
C ASP A 126 4.28 6.75 -26.02
N PHE A 127 3.45 5.72 -25.91
CA PHE A 127 2.12 5.82 -25.33
C PHE A 127 1.82 4.64 -24.43
N LEU A 128 1.07 4.87 -23.36
CA LEU A 128 0.26 3.82 -22.75
C LEU A 128 -1.03 3.70 -23.56
N LYS A 129 -1.15 2.61 -24.31
CA LYS A 129 -2.28 2.34 -25.20
C LYS A 129 -3.28 1.40 -24.55
N PHE A 130 -4.56 1.76 -24.62
CA PHE A 130 -5.66 0.84 -24.35
C PHE A 130 -6.45 0.58 -25.62
N ASN A 131 -6.85 -0.66 -25.84
CA ASN A 131 -7.71 -0.98 -26.98
C ASN A 131 -9.13 -0.49 -26.75
N ALA A 132 -9.86 -0.23 -27.85
CA ALA A 132 -11.26 0.17 -27.78
C ALA A 132 -12.06 -0.83 -26.94
N ASN A 133 -12.82 -0.32 -25.97
CA ASN A 133 -13.68 -1.11 -25.08
C ASN A 133 -12.94 -2.12 -24.19
N GLU A 134 -11.61 -1.99 -24.07
CA GLU A 134 -10.83 -2.76 -23.11
C GLU A 134 -11.10 -2.28 -21.68
N ASP A 135 -11.14 -3.21 -20.73
CA ASP A 135 -11.22 -2.88 -19.31
C ASP A 135 -9.91 -2.20 -18.86
N ALA A 136 -10.00 -1.02 -18.26
CA ALA A 136 -8.81 -0.28 -17.81
C ALA A 136 -8.15 -0.95 -16.59
N PHE A 137 -8.97 -1.43 -15.66
CA PHE A 137 -8.60 -2.09 -14.41
C PHE A 137 -9.80 -2.83 -13.83
N GLU A 138 -9.58 -3.65 -12.80
CA GLU A 138 -10.63 -4.19 -11.95
C GLU A 138 -10.46 -3.63 -10.54
N TYR A 139 -11.47 -2.93 -10.06
CA TYR A 139 -11.56 -2.52 -8.67
C TYR A 139 -12.45 -3.50 -7.92
N GLU A 140 -11.93 -4.04 -6.82
CA GLU A 140 -12.60 -5.08 -6.02
C GLU A 140 -12.70 -4.64 -4.55
N ILE A 141 -13.88 -4.83 -3.98
CA ILE A 141 -14.18 -4.67 -2.57
C ILE A 141 -14.56 -6.05 -2.02
N GLU A 142 -13.92 -6.47 -0.94
CA GLU A 142 -14.17 -7.73 -0.25
C GLU A 142 -14.63 -7.47 1.19
N PHE A 143 -15.75 -8.08 1.57
CA PHE A 143 -16.32 -7.99 2.92
C PHE A 143 -16.03 -9.28 3.69
N SER A 144 -15.13 -9.21 4.68
CA SER A 144 -14.57 -10.41 5.34
C SER A 144 -15.63 -11.29 6.03
N SER A 145 -16.69 -10.69 6.55
CA SER A 145 -17.84 -11.38 7.16
C SER A 145 -19.16 -11.12 6.43
N GLY A 146 -19.07 -10.56 5.21
CA GLY A 146 -20.20 -10.06 4.44
C GLY A 146 -20.70 -8.69 4.92
N PHE A 147 -21.26 -7.91 4.01
CA PHE A 147 -21.97 -6.66 4.30
C PHE A 147 -23.44 -6.98 4.46
N ASN A 148 -23.84 -7.21 5.71
CA ASN A 148 -25.12 -7.80 6.06
C ASN A 148 -26.21 -6.73 6.14
N SER A 149 -27.42 -7.04 5.68
CA SER A 149 -28.60 -6.19 5.83
C SER A 149 -29.86 -7.02 5.93
N ALA A 150 -30.83 -6.58 6.73
CA ALA A 150 -32.21 -6.95 6.53
C ALA A 150 -32.73 -6.32 5.22
N TYR A 151 -33.70 -6.97 4.58
CA TYR A 151 -34.46 -6.39 3.47
C TYR A 151 -35.96 -6.39 3.75
N ASN A 152 -36.67 -5.39 3.27
CA ASN A 152 -38.13 -5.31 3.43
C ASN A 152 -38.89 -6.02 2.28
N ASN A 153 -40.23 -6.00 2.32
CA ASN A 153 -41.07 -6.64 1.30
C ASN A 153 -40.89 -6.07 -0.12
N ASN A 154 -40.24 -4.92 -0.26
CA ASN A 154 -39.90 -4.30 -1.55
C ASN A 154 -38.42 -4.54 -1.92
N GLY A 155 -37.73 -5.47 -1.27
CA GLY A 155 -36.34 -5.77 -1.55
C GLY A 155 -35.32 -4.73 -1.07
N LYS A 156 -35.74 -3.68 -0.36
CA LYS A 156 -34.83 -2.61 0.07
C LYS A 156 -33.97 -3.08 1.24
N LEU A 157 -32.65 -2.98 1.08
CA LEU A 157 -31.64 -3.35 2.08
C LEU A 157 -31.51 -2.22 3.12
N THR A 158 -32.19 -2.36 4.26
CA THR A 158 -32.42 -1.26 5.20
C THR A 158 -31.22 -0.90 6.07
N ASP A 159 -30.32 -1.84 6.34
CA ASP A 159 -29.22 -1.64 7.31
C ASP A 159 -27.89 -1.23 6.65
N ILE A 160 -27.79 -1.31 5.33
CA ILE A 160 -26.65 -0.78 4.57
C ILE A 160 -26.95 0.60 3.95
N ARG A 161 -28.22 1.02 3.99
CA ARG A 161 -28.59 2.38 3.59
C ARG A 161 -28.03 3.35 4.63
N GLU A 162 -27.55 4.50 4.17
CA GLU A 162 -26.88 5.54 4.97
C GLU A 162 -25.46 5.18 5.43
N GLU A 163 -25.02 3.95 5.23
CA GLU A 163 -23.62 3.57 5.44
C GLU A 163 -22.71 4.20 4.39
N THR A 164 -21.43 4.34 4.73
CA THR A 164 -20.42 4.88 3.85
C THR A 164 -19.46 3.81 3.36
N LEU A 165 -19.03 3.89 2.11
CA LEU A 165 -17.95 3.09 1.56
C LEU A 165 -16.84 4.00 1.06
N ASN A 166 -15.60 3.66 1.36
CA ASN A 166 -14.44 4.27 0.74
C ASN A 166 -14.18 3.61 -0.62
N LEU A 167 -14.32 4.35 -1.72
CA LEU A 167 -14.05 3.91 -3.08
C LEU A 167 -12.85 4.66 -3.65
N LEU A 168 -11.70 3.99 -3.75
CA LEU A 168 -10.45 4.55 -4.29
C LEU A 168 -10.03 5.88 -3.62
N GLY A 169 -10.31 6.01 -2.31
CA GLY A 169 -10.03 7.19 -1.49
C GLY A 169 -11.17 8.20 -1.39
N GLY A 170 -12.21 8.08 -2.21
CA GLY A 170 -13.42 8.88 -2.07
C GLY A 170 -14.43 8.23 -1.12
N GLN A 171 -15.04 8.99 -0.22
CA GLN A 171 -16.14 8.49 0.62
C GLN A 171 -17.49 8.60 -0.11
N PHE A 172 -18.24 7.50 -0.17
CA PHE A 172 -19.53 7.41 -0.83
C PHE A 172 -20.59 6.95 0.16
N ALA A 173 -21.65 7.73 0.35
CA ALA A 173 -22.81 7.33 1.15
C ALA A 173 -23.78 6.51 0.29
N ILE A 174 -24.23 5.35 0.79
CA ILE A 174 -25.24 4.52 0.14
C ILE A 174 -26.61 5.14 0.38
N ILE A 175 -27.21 5.70 -0.65
CA ILE A 175 -28.52 6.38 -0.53
C ILE A 175 -29.69 5.46 -0.82
N ASP A 176 -29.48 4.40 -1.60
CA ASP A 176 -30.46 3.36 -1.89
C ASP A 176 -29.74 2.04 -2.18
N ALA A 177 -30.35 0.94 -1.76
CA ALA A 177 -29.85 -0.40 -2.01
C ALA A 177 -31.03 -1.37 -2.08
N GLU A 178 -31.09 -2.17 -3.13
CA GLU A 178 -32.23 -3.03 -3.45
C GLU A 178 -31.75 -4.38 -3.96
N VAL A 179 -32.44 -5.43 -3.54
CA VAL A 179 -32.24 -6.80 -3.98
C VAL A 179 -33.58 -7.42 -4.34
N ASP A 180 -33.61 -8.18 -5.43
CA ASP A 180 -34.72 -9.07 -5.76
C ASP A 180 -34.21 -10.51 -5.65
N THR A 181 -34.60 -11.20 -4.58
CA THR A 181 -34.15 -12.57 -4.33
C THR A 181 -34.84 -13.60 -5.22
N SER A 182 -35.89 -13.23 -5.95
CA SER A 182 -36.58 -14.11 -6.91
C SER A 182 -35.95 -14.03 -8.29
N SER A 183 -35.57 -12.83 -8.71
CA SER A 183 -34.90 -12.57 -9.99
C SER A 183 -33.37 -12.52 -9.89
N HIS A 184 -32.85 -12.62 -8.67
CA HIS A 184 -31.43 -12.58 -8.30
C HIS A 184 -30.66 -11.30 -8.67
N TRP A 185 -31.31 -10.16 -8.93
CA TRP A 185 -30.59 -8.91 -9.20
C TRP A 185 -30.34 -8.10 -7.92
N ILE A 186 -29.30 -7.28 -7.94
CA ILE A 186 -28.94 -6.35 -6.87
C ILE A 186 -28.49 -5.00 -7.45
N GLU A 187 -28.86 -3.91 -6.79
CA GLU A 187 -28.48 -2.54 -7.17
C GLU A 187 -28.07 -1.74 -5.93
N LEU A 188 -26.94 -1.04 -6.04
CA LEU A 188 -26.42 -0.12 -5.03
C LEU A 188 -26.33 1.28 -5.64
N LYS A 189 -26.96 2.25 -5.00
CA LYS A 189 -26.92 3.66 -5.38
C LYS A 189 -26.24 4.48 -4.31
N MET A 190 -25.21 5.21 -4.72
CA MET A 190 -24.30 5.92 -3.84
C MET A 190 -24.13 7.37 -4.27
N ILE A 191 -23.76 8.26 -3.35
CA ILE A 191 -23.38 9.64 -3.61
C ILE A 191 -22.05 9.97 -2.94
N GLY A 192 -21.13 10.61 -3.67
CA GLY A 192 -19.81 10.98 -3.17
C GLY A 192 -19.17 12.11 -3.99
N PRO A 193 -17.84 12.31 -3.89
CA PRO A 193 -17.12 13.41 -4.54
C PRO A 193 -17.29 13.49 -6.08
N GLY A 194 -17.50 12.34 -6.74
CA GLY A 194 -17.73 12.25 -8.19
C GLY A 194 -19.20 12.44 -8.63
N GLY A 195 -20.11 12.64 -7.67
CA GLY A 195 -21.56 12.69 -7.90
C GLY A 195 -22.25 11.37 -7.53
N THR A 196 -23.34 11.04 -8.22
CA THR A 196 -24.12 9.81 -7.97
C THR A 196 -23.59 8.66 -8.79
N ILE A 197 -23.41 7.50 -8.15
CA ILE A 197 -23.01 6.24 -8.80
C ILE A 197 -24.11 5.20 -8.53
N VAL A 198 -24.50 4.45 -9.56
CA VAL A 198 -25.33 3.26 -9.46
C VAL A 198 -24.50 2.09 -9.93
N LEU A 199 -24.42 1.02 -9.14
CA LEU A 199 -23.82 -0.26 -9.52
C LEU A 199 -24.91 -1.33 -9.48
N LYS A 200 -25.09 -2.06 -10.57
CA LYS A 200 -26.12 -3.07 -10.73
C LYS A 200 -25.52 -4.37 -11.24
N ASP A 201 -25.92 -5.47 -10.63
CA ASP A 201 -25.72 -6.82 -11.13
C ASP A 201 -27.08 -7.49 -11.38
N LEU A 202 -27.23 -8.15 -12.53
CA LEU A 202 -28.46 -8.82 -12.92
C LEU A 202 -28.60 -10.22 -12.30
N ASP A 203 -27.50 -10.84 -11.86
CA ASP A 203 -27.52 -12.12 -11.16
C ASP A 203 -26.38 -12.23 -10.13
N TYR A 204 -26.65 -11.89 -8.87
CA TYR A 204 -25.64 -11.96 -7.79
C TYR A 204 -25.20 -13.39 -7.44
N THR A 205 -25.90 -14.41 -7.94
CA THR A 205 -25.58 -15.82 -7.67
C THR A 205 -24.50 -16.36 -8.60
N ASP A 206 -24.39 -15.79 -9.80
CA ASP A 206 -23.41 -16.18 -10.81
C ASP A 206 -22.11 -15.38 -10.71
N SER A 207 -21.04 -15.87 -11.36
CA SER A 207 -19.73 -15.21 -11.36
C SER A 207 -19.46 -14.44 -12.67
N LEU A 208 -20.52 -14.04 -13.35
CA LEU A 208 -20.47 -13.27 -14.59
C LEU A 208 -20.53 -11.78 -14.26
N TYR A 209 -20.19 -10.97 -15.25
CA TYR A 209 -20.30 -9.52 -15.17
C TYR A 209 -21.55 -9.06 -15.90
N THR A 210 -22.24 -8.09 -15.33
CA THR A 210 -23.28 -7.30 -15.99
C THR A 210 -22.62 -6.18 -16.81
N ASP A 211 -22.73 -6.25 -18.13
CA ASP A 211 -22.31 -5.17 -19.03
C ASP A 211 -23.20 -3.94 -18.85
N HIS A 212 -22.58 -2.76 -18.89
CA HIS A 212 -23.22 -1.47 -18.57
C HIS A 212 -23.89 -1.45 -17.19
N GLY A 213 -23.37 -2.24 -16.24
CA GLY A 213 -23.88 -2.33 -14.88
C GLY A 213 -23.70 -1.05 -14.05
N ALA A 214 -22.91 -0.07 -14.51
CA ALA A 214 -22.75 1.19 -13.82
C ALA A 214 -23.42 2.38 -14.51
N GLN A 215 -23.97 3.27 -13.69
CA GLN A 215 -24.43 4.60 -14.09
C GLN A 215 -23.74 5.67 -13.25
N ILE A 216 -23.30 6.76 -13.88
CA ILE A 216 -22.72 7.90 -13.17
C ILE A 216 -23.50 9.16 -13.55
N ASN A 217 -24.01 9.86 -12.53
CA ASN A 217 -24.86 11.04 -12.66
C ASN A 217 -26.06 10.78 -13.60
N GLY A 218 -26.69 9.61 -13.45
CA GLY A 218 -27.85 9.18 -14.21
C GLY A 218 -27.58 8.78 -15.67
N LYS A 219 -26.31 8.64 -16.07
CA LYS A 219 -25.91 8.19 -17.41
C LYS A 219 -25.24 6.83 -17.34
N ASN A 220 -25.69 5.89 -18.17
CA ASN A 220 -25.00 4.62 -18.37
C ASN A 220 -23.58 4.88 -18.88
N ILE A 221 -22.62 4.17 -18.31
CA ILE A 221 -21.22 4.25 -18.72
C ILE A 221 -20.71 2.89 -19.21
N PRO A 222 -19.76 2.87 -20.17
CA PRO A 222 -19.09 1.63 -20.59
C PRO A 222 -18.34 1.02 -19.41
N SER A 223 -18.89 -0.05 -18.85
CA SER A 223 -18.42 -0.64 -17.61
C SER A 223 -19.00 -2.04 -17.43
N ARG A 224 -18.39 -2.80 -16.54
CA ARG A 224 -18.88 -4.10 -16.08
C ARG A 224 -18.92 -4.12 -14.57
N VAL A 225 -20.01 -4.64 -14.03
CA VAL A 225 -20.22 -4.76 -12.59
C VAL A 225 -20.50 -6.21 -12.25
N GLN A 226 -19.90 -6.69 -11.16
CA GLN A 226 -20.26 -7.94 -10.52
C GLN A 226 -20.47 -7.66 -9.03
N ILE A 227 -21.57 -8.11 -8.46
CA ILE A 227 -21.88 -7.99 -7.05
C ILE A 227 -22.24 -9.39 -6.56
N LYS A 228 -21.37 -9.98 -5.74
CA LYS A 228 -21.61 -11.29 -5.15
C LYS A 228 -22.33 -11.16 -3.82
N GLY A 229 -23.39 -11.94 -3.65
CA GLY A 229 -24.12 -12.01 -2.39
C GLY A 229 -24.93 -13.29 -2.24
N TYR A 230 -25.62 -13.42 -1.11
CA TYR A 230 -26.53 -14.54 -0.85
C TYR A 230 -27.62 -14.15 0.14
N ASP A 231 -28.81 -14.73 -0.05
CA ASP A 231 -29.92 -14.65 0.89
C ASP A 231 -29.62 -15.59 2.10
N LYS A 232 -29.71 -15.03 3.30
CA LYS A 232 -29.50 -15.73 4.58
C LYS A 232 -30.81 -16.31 5.13
N GLY A 233 -31.92 -16.11 4.44
CA GLY A 233 -33.26 -16.38 4.94
C GLY A 233 -33.70 -15.33 5.97
N ASN A 234 -34.95 -15.42 6.41
CA ASN A 234 -35.54 -14.49 7.39
C ASN A 234 -35.38 -13.01 6.99
N ASN A 235 -35.54 -12.71 5.69
CA ASN A 235 -35.40 -11.38 5.13
C ASN A 235 -34.03 -10.74 5.39
N LYS A 236 -32.94 -11.52 5.32
CA LYS A 236 -31.56 -11.04 5.48
C LYS A 236 -30.73 -11.36 4.25
N PHE A 237 -29.91 -10.42 3.82
CA PHE A 237 -29.02 -10.57 2.68
C PHE A 237 -27.58 -10.20 3.08
N SER A 238 -26.60 -10.78 2.41
CA SER A 238 -25.19 -10.49 2.63
C SER A 238 -24.46 -10.31 1.31
N ILE A 239 -23.80 -9.16 1.14
CA ILE A 239 -22.90 -8.89 0.02
C ILE A 239 -21.49 -9.32 0.42
N THR A 240 -20.85 -10.20 -0.35
CA THR A 240 -19.50 -10.69 -0.06
C THR A 240 -18.44 -9.94 -0.85
N ASN A 241 -18.74 -9.54 -2.08
CA ASN A 241 -17.83 -8.74 -2.89
C ASN A 241 -18.57 -7.82 -3.87
N ILE A 242 -17.88 -6.75 -4.27
CA ILE A 242 -18.26 -5.89 -5.38
C ILE A 242 -17.04 -5.75 -6.28
N LYS A 243 -17.21 -5.97 -7.59
CA LYS A 243 -16.19 -5.75 -8.61
C LYS A 243 -16.70 -4.78 -9.67
N TYR A 244 -15.83 -3.89 -10.09
CA TYR A 244 -16.09 -2.88 -11.10
C TYR A 244 -14.93 -2.83 -12.11
N ARG A 245 -15.26 -2.92 -13.40
CA ARG A 245 -14.31 -2.81 -14.51
C ARG A 245 -14.76 -1.72 -15.48
N PRO A 246 -14.13 -0.54 -15.51
CA PRO A 246 -14.46 0.49 -16.48
C PRO A 246 -13.88 0.14 -17.84
N GLN A 247 -14.70 0.27 -18.89
CA GLN A 247 -14.24 0.11 -20.27
C GLN A 247 -13.77 1.45 -20.82
N VAL A 248 -12.56 1.48 -21.35
CA VAL A 248 -11.99 2.69 -21.93
C VAL A 248 -12.66 3.03 -23.26
N VAL A 249 -13.09 4.28 -23.39
CA VAL A 249 -13.56 4.83 -24.66
C VAL A 249 -12.81 6.12 -24.90
N ALA A 250 -12.06 6.17 -26.00
CA ALA A 250 -11.26 7.33 -26.36
C ALA A 250 -12.13 8.55 -26.61
N LYS A 251 -11.64 9.71 -26.17
CA LYS A 251 -12.22 11.02 -26.47
C LYS A 251 -12.18 11.29 -27.99
N THR A 252 -11.12 10.83 -28.64
CA THR A 252 -10.88 10.95 -30.09
C THR A 252 -10.40 9.62 -30.64
N GLY A 253 -10.96 9.21 -31.79
CA GLY A 253 -10.62 7.97 -32.47
C GLY A 253 -11.10 6.70 -31.75
N LYS A 254 -10.45 5.56 -32.00
CA LYS A 254 -10.87 4.22 -31.55
C LYS A 254 -10.10 3.77 -30.31
N HIS A 255 -8.79 3.98 -30.25
CA HIS A 255 -7.93 3.55 -29.14
C HIS A 255 -7.57 4.71 -28.21
N VAL A 256 -7.34 4.43 -26.92
CA VAL A 256 -6.84 5.46 -25.99
C VAL A 256 -5.33 5.46 -26.02
N TYR A 257 -4.73 6.60 -26.33
CA TYR A 257 -3.28 6.83 -26.28
C TYR A 257 -2.98 7.84 -25.19
N VAL A 258 -2.40 7.38 -24.08
CA VAL A 258 -1.96 8.27 -23.00
C VAL A 258 -0.50 8.62 -23.23
N GLU A 259 -0.22 9.88 -23.51
CA GLU A 259 1.16 10.38 -23.65
C GLU A 259 1.92 10.32 -22.34
N ALA A 260 3.25 10.28 -22.44
CA ALA A 260 4.12 10.40 -21.28
C ALA A 260 3.78 11.68 -20.47
N LYS A 261 3.80 11.53 -19.15
CA LYS A 261 3.49 12.51 -18.10
C LYS A 261 2.04 12.98 -18.05
N HIS A 262 1.13 12.28 -18.72
CA HIS A 262 -0.30 12.59 -18.67
C HIS A 262 -1.11 11.49 -18.00
N GLY A 263 -2.27 11.88 -17.46
CA GLY A 263 -3.24 10.99 -16.83
C GLY A 263 -4.22 10.39 -17.85
N LEU A 264 -4.68 9.18 -17.59
CA LEU A 264 -5.67 8.47 -18.41
C LEU A 264 -6.97 9.27 -18.56
N GLN A 265 -7.46 9.92 -17.49
CA GLN A 265 -8.74 10.66 -17.54
C GLN A 265 -8.81 11.69 -18.67
N GLN A 266 -7.69 12.34 -18.99
CA GLN A 266 -7.60 13.36 -20.05
C GLN A 266 -8.02 12.83 -21.44
N TYR A 267 -7.80 11.54 -21.68
CA TYR A 267 -7.99 10.91 -22.98
C TYR A 267 -9.30 10.12 -23.08
N LEU A 268 -10.06 10.02 -21.99
CA LEU A 268 -11.33 9.32 -21.94
C LEU A 268 -12.50 10.22 -22.37
N ARG A 269 -13.44 9.65 -23.12
CA ARG A 269 -14.75 10.26 -23.40
C ARG A 269 -15.59 10.41 -22.14
N TYR A 270 -15.42 9.48 -21.20
CA TYR A 270 -16.12 9.42 -19.92
C TYR A 270 -15.09 9.37 -18.78
N PRO A 271 -14.45 10.48 -18.40
CA PRO A 271 -13.43 10.48 -17.33
C PRO A 271 -13.98 10.01 -15.98
N GLN A 272 -15.28 10.17 -15.74
CA GLN A 272 -15.95 9.74 -14.51
C GLN A 272 -15.94 8.23 -14.28
N ILE A 273 -15.62 7.41 -15.29
CA ILE A 273 -15.49 5.96 -15.12
C ILE A 273 -14.38 5.58 -14.13
N MET A 274 -13.50 6.52 -13.77
CA MET A 274 -12.49 6.36 -12.72
C MET A 274 -13.06 6.45 -11.29
N LEU A 275 -14.40 6.54 -11.14
CA LEU A 275 -15.20 6.62 -9.90
C LEU A 275 -14.98 7.88 -9.05
N THR A 276 -13.73 8.26 -8.80
CA THR A 276 -13.35 9.43 -8.01
C THR A 276 -12.40 10.32 -8.81
N PRO A 277 -12.54 11.66 -8.75
CA PRO A 277 -11.61 12.57 -9.41
C PRO A 277 -10.18 12.51 -8.84
N GLU A 278 -10.00 11.91 -7.66
CA GLU A 278 -8.71 11.77 -7.00
C GLU A 278 -7.88 10.59 -7.51
N PHE A 279 -8.51 9.63 -8.19
CA PHE A 279 -7.85 8.43 -8.69
C PHE A 279 -7.43 8.60 -10.15
N GLU A 280 -6.14 8.41 -10.44
CA GLU A 280 -5.60 8.57 -11.79
C GLU A 280 -4.52 7.53 -12.11
N ILE A 281 -4.45 7.14 -13.40
CA ILE A 281 -3.35 6.35 -13.95
C ILE A 281 -2.52 7.30 -14.82
N ILE A 282 -1.29 7.59 -14.41
CA ILE A 282 -0.34 8.43 -15.13
C ILE A 282 0.68 7.55 -15.83
N TYR A 283 0.85 7.75 -17.13
CA TYR A 283 1.97 7.15 -17.85
C TYR A 283 3.21 8.03 -17.69
N GLY A 284 4.31 7.52 -17.16
CA GLY A 284 5.53 8.27 -16.90
C GLY A 284 6.55 8.27 -18.05
N GLY A 285 6.28 7.56 -19.15
CA GLY A 285 7.18 7.43 -20.31
C GLY A 285 8.08 6.20 -20.27
N LEU A 286 8.76 5.94 -21.39
CA LEU A 286 9.73 4.85 -21.53
C LEU A 286 10.95 5.01 -20.61
N LYS A 287 11.50 3.86 -20.20
CA LYS A 287 12.73 3.77 -19.43
C LYS A 287 13.91 4.38 -20.19
N GLY A 288 14.61 5.34 -19.58
CA GLY A 288 15.79 5.99 -20.18
C GLY A 288 15.49 7.25 -21.02
N GLY A 289 14.23 7.69 -21.09
CA GLY A 289 13.91 9.04 -21.54
C GLY A 289 14.46 10.10 -20.56
N PRO A 290 14.77 11.32 -21.03
CA PRO A 290 15.25 12.39 -20.16
C PRO A 290 14.26 12.61 -19.00
N ALA A 291 14.79 12.64 -17.78
CA ALA A 291 14.02 12.89 -16.56
C ALA A 291 13.13 14.13 -16.73
N PRO A 292 11.91 14.14 -16.14
CA PRO A 292 10.94 15.19 -16.38
C PRO A 292 11.46 16.59 -15.99
N ALA A 293 11.56 17.49 -16.98
CA ALA A 293 11.51 18.92 -16.73
C ALA A 293 10.05 19.28 -16.38
N VAL A 294 9.80 19.66 -15.13
CA VAL A 294 8.52 20.24 -14.70
C VAL A 294 8.46 21.66 -15.26
N VAL A 295 7.63 21.89 -16.28
CA VAL A 295 7.28 23.23 -16.73
C VAL A 295 6.11 23.70 -15.86
N ALA A 296 6.43 24.41 -14.78
CA ALA A 296 5.43 25.15 -14.03
C ALA A 296 5.11 26.43 -14.81
N ASP A 297 4.02 26.44 -15.57
CA ASP A 297 3.46 27.69 -16.07
C ASP A 297 2.75 28.41 -14.92
N VAL A 298 3.47 29.33 -14.28
CA VAL A 298 2.93 30.24 -13.27
C VAL A 298 2.96 31.65 -13.84
N THR A 299 2.01 31.94 -14.72
CA THR A 299 1.63 33.31 -15.09
C THR A 299 0.29 33.66 -14.45
N GLY A 300 0.28 33.79 -13.13
CA GLY A 300 -0.87 34.27 -12.36
C GLY A 300 -0.40 35.12 -11.19
N ALA A 301 -0.63 36.44 -11.26
CA ALA A 301 -0.24 37.41 -10.24
C ALA A 301 -0.85 37.07 -8.87
N VAL A 302 0.00 36.89 -7.86
CA VAL A 302 -0.40 36.72 -6.46
C VAL A 302 -0.35 38.10 -5.78
N SER A 303 -1.48 38.55 -5.25
CA SER A 303 -1.60 39.81 -4.50
C SER A 303 -0.97 39.70 -3.12
N THR A 304 -0.26 40.75 -2.73
CA THR A 304 0.60 40.92 -1.55
C THR A 304 -0.07 40.94 -0.17
N GLU A 305 -1.38 40.69 -0.05
CA GLU A 305 -2.10 40.96 1.21
C GLU A 305 -2.23 39.76 2.19
N LEU A 306 -1.66 38.59 1.86
CA LEU A 306 -1.76 37.39 2.71
C LEU A 306 -0.51 37.09 3.55
N SER A 307 0.60 37.84 3.38
CA SER A 307 1.86 37.53 4.08
C SER A 307 1.96 38.09 5.50
N GLU A 308 1.14 39.07 5.87
CA GLU A 308 1.25 39.75 7.18
C GLU A 308 0.41 39.09 8.29
N GLY A 309 -0.60 38.29 7.95
CA GLY A 309 -1.50 37.67 8.95
C GLY A 309 -0.99 36.37 9.59
N ILE A 310 0.06 35.74 9.05
CA ILE A 310 0.51 34.40 9.49
C ILE A 310 1.65 34.48 10.53
N ALA A 311 2.39 35.60 10.57
CA ALA A 311 3.49 35.78 11.52
C ALA A 311 3.04 35.97 12.97
N GLU A 312 1.78 36.34 13.22
CA GLU A 312 1.26 36.65 14.57
C GLU A 312 0.67 35.42 15.29
N LEU A 313 0.32 34.35 14.56
CA LEU A 313 -0.28 33.13 15.13
C LEU A 313 0.75 32.11 15.67
N ILE A 314 2.03 32.27 15.33
CA ILE A 314 3.08 31.28 15.67
C ILE A 314 3.74 31.55 17.03
N ASN A 315 3.54 32.72 17.64
CA ASN A 315 4.25 33.12 18.87
C ASN A 315 3.46 32.96 20.19
N LYS A 316 2.29 32.30 20.21
CA LYS A 316 1.40 32.37 21.39
C LYS A 316 1.13 31.08 22.19
N GLU A 317 1.57 29.90 21.77
CA GLU A 317 1.36 28.69 22.59
C GLU A 317 2.66 27.88 22.76
N GLY A 318 3.13 27.82 24.02
CA GLY A 318 4.31 27.06 24.43
C GLY A 318 4.07 25.55 24.49
N PRO A 319 5.13 24.73 24.58
CA PRO A 319 5.04 23.30 24.39
C PRO A 319 4.65 22.59 25.70
N THR A 320 3.39 22.18 25.83
CA THR A 320 3.00 21.15 26.80
C THR A 320 2.89 19.82 26.10
N GLY A 321 3.79 18.91 26.46
CA GLY A 321 3.90 17.58 25.90
C GLY A 321 2.68 16.71 26.20
N ASN A 322 2.30 15.91 25.20
CA ASN A 322 1.60 14.66 25.42
C ASN A 322 2.01 13.70 24.30
N MET A 323 2.90 12.76 24.62
CA MET A 323 3.38 11.74 23.67
C MET A 323 2.31 10.65 23.52
N ILE A 324 1.64 10.64 22.38
CA ILE A 324 0.81 9.52 21.94
C ILE A 324 1.74 8.39 21.49
N THR A 325 1.75 7.29 22.24
CA THR A 325 2.45 6.04 21.93
C THR A 325 1.67 5.24 20.88
N GLY A 326 1.56 5.77 19.66
CA GLY A 326 1.17 5.00 18.48
C GLY A 326 2.38 4.24 17.94
N ALA A 327 2.30 2.92 17.82
CA ALA A 327 3.35 2.12 17.19
C ALA A 327 3.55 2.59 15.73
N ALA A 328 4.63 3.32 15.48
CA ALA A 328 4.98 3.82 14.16
C ALA A 328 5.17 2.65 13.19
N THR A 329 4.18 2.43 12.33
CA THR A 329 4.29 1.52 11.20
C THR A 329 5.00 2.27 10.08
N ALA A 330 6.19 1.84 9.67
CA ALA A 330 6.89 2.41 8.54
C ALA A 330 6.06 2.20 7.26
N SER A 331 5.52 3.26 6.66
CA SER A 331 4.91 3.19 5.32
C SER A 331 5.98 3.51 4.28
N GLY A 332 6.61 2.48 3.71
CA GLY A 332 7.66 2.59 2.68
C GLY A 332 8.70 1.47 2.78
N ASN A 333 9.50 1.26 1.73
CA ASN A 333 10.67 0.36 1.75
C ASN A 333 11.79 0.97 2.62
N MET A 334 11.54 1.08 3.93
CA MET A 334 12.48 1.61 4.91
C MET A 334 12.98 0.47 5.80
N ILE A 335 14.27 0.52 6.13
CA ILE A 335 14.89 -0.28 7.19
C ILE A 335 15.20 0.69 8.33
N TRP A 336 14.79 0.37 9.55
CA TRP A 336 15.03 1.23 10.70
C TRP A 336 15.56 0.41 11.87
N PHE A 337 16.78 0.74 12.26
CA PHE A 337 17.45 0.28 13.47
C PHE A 337 17.14 1.30 14.55
N LYS A 338 16.11 1.02 15.34
CA LYS A 338 15.53 1.94 16.30
C LYS A 338 16.04 1.60 17.70
N PRO A 339 16.69 2.52 18.42
CA PRO A 339 17.08 2.26 19.80
C PRO A 339 15.85 2.12 20.70
N VAL A 340 15.93 1.19 21.65
CA VAL A 340 14.94 0.95 22.70
C VAL A 340 15.69 0.89 24.03
N GLY A 341 15.64 1.97 24.81
CA GLY A 341 16.52 2.10 25.98
C GLY A 341 17.97 2.37 25.56
N ASP A 342 18.91 2.06 26.44
CA ASP A 342 20.36 2.20 26.29
C ASP A 342 21.06 0.89 25.88
N ASP A 343 20.38 -0.25 26.01
CA ASP A 343 20.94 -1.59 25.84
C ASP A 343 20.36 -2.38 24.66
N GLN A 344 19.35 -1.87 23.94
CA GLN A 344 18.67 -2.63 22.87
C GLN A 344 18.40 -1.84 21.57
N TYR A 345 18.40 -2.57 20.44
CA TYR A 345 17.86 -2.12 19.15
C TYR A 345 16.68 -2.98 18.70
N ASP A 346 15.63 -2.33 18.19
CA ASP A 346 14.60 -2.95 17.36
C ASP A 346 14.98 -2.84 15.87
N LEU A 347 14.70 -3.87 15.08
CA LEU A 347 14.67 -3.83 13.61
C LEU A 347 13.24 -3.67 13.13
N ILE A 348 12.99 -2.62 12.35
CA ILE A 348 11.76 -2.44 11.58
C ILE A 348 12.11 -2.52 10.09
N ALA A 349 11.56 -3.49 9.37
CA ALA A 349 11.87 -3.71 7.95
C ALA A 349 10.71 -4.31 7.17
N SER A 350 10.66 -4.03 5.87
CA SER A 350 9.71 -4.62 4.91
C SER A 350 10.38 -5.66 4.03
N THR A 351 9.84 -6.87 4.02
CA THR A 351 10.23 -7.96 3.10
C THR A 351 9.27 -8.03 1.91
N ASN A 352 9.51 -8.99 1.02
CA ASN A 352 8.59 -9.30 -0.09
C ASN A 352 7.23 -9.83 0.38
N THR A 353 7.14 -10.35 1.61
CA THR A 353 5.94 -11.00 2.15
C THR A 353 5.25 -10.18 3.23
N ALA A 354 6.00 -9.42 4.01
CA ALA A 354 5.44 -8.81 5.21
C ALA A 354 6.26 -7.62 5.72
N ASN A 355 5.74 -6.96 6.77
CA ASN A 355 6.48 -5.95 7.53
C ASN A 355 6.79 -6.55 8.91
N TYR A 356 8.02 -6.37 9.38
CA TYR A 356 8.50 -6.90 10.65
C TYR A 356 8.91 -5.78 11.59
N LYS A 357 8.65 -6.01 12.87
CA LYS A 357 9.24 -5.30 14.00
C LYS A 357 9.70 -6.35 15.01
N ILE A 358 11.01 -6.49 15.22
CA ILE A 358 11.60 -7.46 16.16
C ILE A 358 12.71 -6.83 16.99
N GLY A 359 12.97 -7.38 18.18
CA GLY A 359 14.22 -7.15 18.90
C GLY A 359 15.39 -7.66 18.07
N LEU A 360 16.33 -6.77 17.75
CA LEU A 360 17.45 -7.09 16.88
C LEU A 360 18.70 -7.45 17.68
N ALA A 361 19.10 -6.61 18.62
CA ALA A 361 20.28 -6.84 19.43
C ALA A 361 20.12 -6.24 20.81
N SER A 362 20.67 -6.92 21.84
CA SER A 362 20.76 -6.43 23.22
C SER A 362 22.17 -6.62 23.76
N THR A 363 22.60 -5.75 24.67
CA THR A 363 23.84 -5.87 25.45
C THR A 363 23.62 -6.44 26.85
N ARG A 364 22.36 -6.66 27.26
CA ARG A 364 22.05 -7.28 28.55
C ARG A 364 22.51 -8.74 28.56
N GLY A 365 23.38 -9.08 29.51
CA GLY A 365 24.03 -10.40 29.53
C GLY A 365 25.14 -10.59 28.48
N GLY A 366 25.56 -9.52 27.82
CA GLY A 366 26.53 -9.52 26.72
C GLY A 366 25.87 -9.24 25.37
N LEU A 367 26.64 -8.77 24.39
CA LEU A 367 26.12 -8.47 23.05
C LEU A 367 25.64 -9.74 22.36
N HIS A 368 24.34 -9.80 22.06
CA HIS A 368 23.71 -10.90 21.33
C HIS A 368 22.64 -10.39 20.38
N TRP A 369 22.20 -11.25 19.46
CA TRP A 369 21.09 -10.96 18.54
C TRP A 369 19.78 -11.34 19.22
N GLY A 370 18.81 -10.44 19.25
CA GLY A 370 17.55 -10.58 19.97
C GLY A 370 17.20 -9.36 20.82
N ASP A 371 16.30 -9.55 21.77
CA ASP A 371 16.02 -8.62 22.87
C ASP A 371 16.47 -9.25 24.20
N ASP A 372 16.18 -8.60 25.32
CA ASP A 372 16.60 -9.04 26.65
C ASP A 372 16.12 -10.46 27.04
N ASP A 373 15.02 -10.92 26.45
CA ASP A 373 14.32 -12.13 26.85
C ASP A 373 14.23 -13.17 25.71
N GLN A 374 14.64 -12.83 24.49
CA GLN A 374 14.52 -13.67 23.29
C GLN A 374 15.75 -13.53 22.40
N GLN A 375 16.28 -14.64 21.88
CA GLN A 375 17.32 -14.60 20.85
C GLN A 375 16.73 -14.50 19.43
N PHE A 376 17.49 -13.90 18.51
CA PHE A 376 17.16 -13.89 17.08
C PHE A 376 18.11 -14.79 16.29
N ILE A 377 17.59 -15.95 15.88
CA ILE A 377 18.33 -17.03 15.26
C ILE A 377 18.20 -16.98 13.73
N PHE A 378 19.33 -16.87 13.03
CA PHE A 378 19.38 -16.82 11.56
C PHE A 378 20.48 -17.72 10.97
N THR A 379 21.16 -18.49 11.82
CA THR A 379 22.13 -19.51 11.41
C THR A 379 21.60 -20.86 11.87
N GLU A 380 21.55 -21.80 10.95
CA GLU A 380 21.14 -23.17 11.24
C GLU A 380 22.08 -23.80 12.27
N SER A 381 21.60 -24.82 12.97
CA SER A 381 22.49 -25.61 13.81
C SER A 381 23.45 -26.44 12.96
N ALA A 382 24.52 -26.94 13.58
CA ALA A 382 25.53 -27.73 12.88
C ALA A 382 25.01 -29.06 12.32
N ASN A 383 23.94 -29.60 12.91
CA ASN A 383 23.23 -30.80 12.49
C ASN A 383 21.89 -30.91 13.23
N SER A 384 21.02 -31.85 12.79
CA SER A 384 19.68 -32.05 13.36
C SER A 384 19.64 -32.50 14.84
N GLY A 385 20.78 -32.84 15.46
CA GLY A 385 20.88 -33.20 16.88
C GLY A 385 21.38 -32.06 17.78
N VAL A 386 21.65 -30.88 17.21
CA VAL A 386 22.00 -29.67 17.95
C VAL A 386 20.83 -28.70 17.86
N PHE A 387 20.21 -28.39 19.00
CA PHE A 387 19.04 -27.51 19.09
C PHE A 387 19.50 -26.13 19.56
N ASN A 388 19.23 -25.10 18.76
CA ASN A 388 19.74 -23.74 18.98
C ASN A 388 18.65 -22.67 19.00
N ILE A 389 17.38 -23.07 19.04
CA ILE A 389 16.22 -22.18 19.12
C ILE A 389 15.43 -22.61 20.36
N ALA A 390 15.53 -21.82 21.42
CA ALA A 390 14.80 -22.07 22.65
C ALA A 390 13.35 -21.57 22.56
N LEU A 391 12.51 -21.99 23.50
CA LEU A 391 11.16 -21.45 23.61
C LEU A 391 11.21 -19.92 23.73
N ARG A 392 10.32 -19.26 22.97
CA ARG A 392 10.18 -17.82 22.79
C ARG A 392 11.22 -17.15 21.90
N ASP A 393 12.26 -17.84 21.45
CA ASP A 393 13.21 -17.25 20.50
C ASP A 393 12.54 -16.95 19.15
N TYR A 394 13.05 -15.91 18.49
CA TYR A 394 12.76 -15.59 17.11
C TYR A 394 13.71 -16.37 16.20
N PHE A 395 13.21 -16.85 15.07
CA PHE A 395 14.06 -17.39 14.02
C PHE A 395 13.61 -16.92 12.64
N MET A 396 14.59 -16.73 11.76
CA MET A 396 14.38 -16.26 10.40
C MET A 396 14.50 -17.42 9.43
N ILE A 397 13.47 -17.61 8.62
CA ILE A 397 13.50 -18.51 7.47
C ILE A 397 13.57 -17.67 6.21
N SER A 398 14.49 -18.03 5.31
CA SER A 398 14.55 -17.50 3.96
C SER A 398 14.44 -18.64 2.97
N SER A 399 13.81 -18.40 1.84
CA SER A 399 13.81 -19.37 0.75
C SER A 399 15.03 -19.33 -0.15
N GLY A 400 15.94 -18.40 0.10
CA GLY A 400 17.17 -18.22 -0.67
C GLY A 400 17.70 -16.79 -0.58
N THR A 401 18.39 -16.36 -1.63
CA THR A 401 18.99 -15.01 -1.71
C THR A 401 18.57 -14.26 -2.97
N ASP A 402 17.56 -14.78 -3.67
CA ASP A 402 17.04 -14.19 -4.89
C ASP A 402 16.08 -13.03 -4.66
N ILE A 403 15.94 -12.12 -5.64
CA ILE A 403 15.09 -10.93 -5.52
C ILE A 403 13.63 -11.29 -5.20
N GLY A 404 13.15 -12.42 -5.72
CA GLY A 404 11.80 -12.92 -5.52
C GLY A 404 11.66 -13.89 -4.35
N ASP A 405 12.76 -14.23 -3.67
CA ASP A 405 12.69 -15.06 -2.48
C ASP A 405 11.98 -14.31 -1.35
N TYR A 406 11.45 -15.07 -0.41
CA TYR A 406 10.75 -14.49 0.73
C TYR A 406 11.51 -14.72 2.02
N THR A 407 11.18 -13.91 3.00
CA THR A 407 11.63 -14.07 4.38
C THR A 407 10.43 -14.11 5.29
N SER A 408 10.47 -15.04 6.24
CA SER A 408 9.52 -15.16 7.33
C SER A 408 10.27 -15.13 8.66
N ILE A 409 9.77 -14.34 9.61
CA ILE A 409 10.27 -14.36 10.99
C ILE A 409 9.19 -14.96 11.87
N MET A 410 9.55 -16.04 12.54
CA MET A 410 8.66 -16.81 13.40
C MET A 410 9.16 -16.73 14.84
N MET A 411 8.27 -16.88 15.80
CA MET A 411 8.60 -17.14 17.19
C MET A 411 8.22 -18.55 17.56
N TYR A 412 9.11 -19.28 18.24
CA TYR A 412 8.79 -20.58 18.80
C TYR A 412 7.94 -20.41 20.06
N GLU A 413 6.62 -20.61 19.98
CA GLU A 413 5.69 -20.28 21.07
C GLU A 413 5.61 -21.37 22.14
N ASN A 414 5.44 -22.62 21.70
CA ASN A 414 5.09 -23.70 22.61
C ASN A 414 5.34 -25.08 21.99
N VAL A 415 5.54 -26.07 22.84
CA VAL A 415 5.52 -27.49 22.48
C VAL A 415 4.49 -28.22 23.34
N LEU A 416 3.78 -29.15 22.72
CA LEU A 416 2.78 -30.01 23.36
C LEU A 416 3.24 -31.46 23.18
N PRO A 417 4.14 -31.97 24.04
CA PRO A 417 4.75 -33.29 23.85
C PRO A 417 3.74 -34.44 23.88
N ASP A 418 2.67 -34.29 24.67
CA ASP A 418 1.55 -35.22 24.74
C ASP A 418 0.76 -35.33 23.42
N GLN A 419 0.82 -34.31 22.58
CA GLN A 419 0.14 -34.24 21.29
C GLN A 419 1.09 -34.34 20.09
N ASN A 420 2.39 -34.43 20.33
CA ASN A 420 3.44 -34.32 19.32
C ASN A 420 3.25 -33.09 18.42
N LYS A 421 3.01 -31.93 19.02
CA LYS A 421 2.82 -30.66 18.30
C LYS A 421 3.77 -29.57 18.76
N VAL A 422 4.14 -28.71 17.82
CA VAL A 422 4.81 -27.44 18.07
C VAL A 422 3.93 -26.30 17.57
N GLN A 423 3.95 -25.18 18.29
CA GLN A 423 3.27 -23.94 17.95
C GLN A 423 4.29 -22.85 17.61
N PHE A 424 4.04 -22.13 16.53
CA PHE A 424 4.84 -21.01 16.06
C PHE A 424 3.96 -19.80 15.86
N ARG A 425 4.44 -18.59 16.15
CA ARG A 425 3.76 -17.34 15.78
C ARG A 425 4.49 -16.63 14.66
N ASP A 426 3.76 -16.28 13.60
CA ASP A 426 4.26 -15.36 12.59
C ASP A 426 4.25 -13.94 13.14
N ILE A 427 5.43 -13.31 13.20
CA ILE A 427 5.56 -11.96 13.77
C ILE A 427 4.83 -10.90 12.96
N ALA A 428 4.71 -11.07 11.64
CA ALA A 428 4.11 -10.04 10.80
C ALA A 428 2.58 -10.02 10.88
N GLY A 429 1.95 -11.19 11.00
CA GLY A 429 0.49 -11.32 11.01
C GLY A 429 -0.12 -11.64 12.39
N GLY A 430 0.71 -11.96 13.39
CA GLY A 430 0.28 -12.43 14.71
C GLY A 430 -0.40 -13.80 14.71
N GLY A 431 -0.52 -14.45 13.54
CA GLY A 431 -1.16 -15.75 13.41
C GLY A 431 -0.30 -16.87 14.00
N SER A 432 -0.93 -17.75 14.80
CA SER A 432 -0.28 -18.97 15.29
C SER A 432 -0.42 -20.10 14.26
N LYS A 433 0.63 -20.89 14.10
CA LYS A 433 0.74 -22.06 13.23
C LYS A 433 1.07 -23.27 14.10
N GLN A 434 0.43 -24.39 13.83
CA GLN A 434 0.75 -25.65 14.51
C GLN A 434 1.30 -26.65 13.51
N ALA A 435 2.31 -27.40 13.94
CA ALA A 435 2.87 -28.50 13.17
C ALA A 435 3.00 -29.75 14.05
N LYS A 436 2.80 -30.92 13.46
CA LYS A 436 3.08 -32.19 14.12
C LYS A 436 4.53 -32.58 13.91
N TYR A 437 5.09 -33.30 14.88
CA TYR A 437 6.38 -33.96 14.75
C TYR A 437 6.26 -35.45 15.07
N ASP A 438 7.22 -36.24 14.63
CA ASP A 438 7.34 -37.66 14.92
C ASP A 438 7.95 -37.84 16.32
N SER A 439 7.26 -38.56 17.20
CA SER A 439 7.66 -38.70 18.61
C SER A 439 8.91 -39.54 18.84
N ALA A 440 9.37 -40.31 17.85
CA ALA A 440 10.57 -41.13 17.95
C ALA A 440 11.83 -40.38 17.49
N THR A 441 11.67 -39.48 16.53
CA THR A 441 12.77 -38.76 15.88
C THR A 441 12.81 -37.27 16.17
N GLY A 442 11.73 -36.71 16.72
CA GLY A 442 11.55 -35.26 16.89
C GLY A 442 11.31 -34.50 15.59
N LYS A 443 11.31 -35.17 14.43
CA LYS A 443 11.24 -34.53 13.11
C LYS A 443 9.83 -34.09 12.76
N GLY A 444 9.66 -32.85 12.33
CA GLY A 444 8.39 -32.30 11.85
C GLY A 444 8.56 -31.42 10.62
N GLN A 445 7.44 -30.98 10.08
CA GLN A 445 7.39 -30.01 8.98
C GLN A 445 6.32 -28.95 9.23
N VAL A 446 6.65 -27.69 8.95
CA VAL A 446 5.72 -26.57 9.03
C VAL A 446 5.63 -25.88 7.68
N VAL A 447 4.40 -25.58 7.24
CA VAL A 447 4.14 -24.89 5.97
C VAL A 447 4.01 -23.39 6.22
N LEU A 448 4.93 -22.62 5.65
CA LEU A 448 5.00 -21.17 5.75
C LEU A 448 4.97 -20.59 4.33
N ASN A 449 4.03 -19.68 4.05
CA ASN A 449 3.85 -19.07 2.72
C ASN A 449 3.81 -20.09 1.57
N GLY A 450 3.19 -21.26 1.81
CA GLY A 450 3.04 -22.32 0.82
C GLY A 450 4.26 -23.23 0.62
N ARG A 451 5.36 -23.04 1.36
CA ARG A 451 6.52 -23.95 1.34
C ARG A 451 6.68 -24.64 2.69
N SER A 452 7.14 -25.89 2.65
CA SER A 452 7.42 -26.68 3.84
C SER A 452 8.87 -26.45 4.28
N THR A 453 9.10 -26.15 5.55
CA THR A 453 10.44 -26.22 6.18
C THR A 453 10.44 -27.36 7.20
N THR A 454 11.59 -28.03 7.31
CA THR A 454 11.81 -29.11 8.26
C THR A 454 12.30 -28.56 9.59
N PHE A 455 11.80 -29.11 10.69
CA PHE A 455 12.31 -28.84 12.02
C PHE A 455 12.52 -30.13 12.81
N TYR A 456 13.34 -30.06 13.85
CA TYR A 456 13.56 -31.14 14.82
C TYR A 456 13.36 -30.59 16.22
N VAL A 457 12.69 -31.35 17.06
CA VAL A 457 12.44 -31.04 18.48
C VAL A 457 13.33 -31.91 19.34
N ASP A 458 13.99 -31.34 20.34
CA ASP A 458 14.60 -32.13 21.41
C ASP A 458 13.51 -32.87 22.15
N LEU A 459 13.55 -34.20 22.12
CA LEU A 459 12.59 -35.04 22.83
C LEU A 459 12.78 -34.97 24.35
N ASN A 460 13.89 -34.38 24.81
CA ASN A 460 14.14 -34.08 26.22
C ASN A 460 13.80 -32.62 26.54
N SER A 461 13.41 -32.38 27.79
CA SER A 461 13.26 -31.01 28.32
C SER A 461 14.59 -30.26 28.18
N PRO A 462 14.62 -29.00 27.70
CA PRO A 462 13.49 -28.06 27.61
C PRO A 462 12.69 -28.06 26.29
N HIS A 463 12.90 -29.04 25.41
CA HIS A 463 12.27 -29.14 24.09
C HIS A 463 12.65 -28.00 23.13
N ASP A 464 13.92 -27.62 23.10
CA ASP A 464 14.45 -26.69 22.10
C ASP A 464 14.32 -27.28 20.70
N ILE A 465 14.39 -26.44 19.67
CA ILE A 465 14.28 -26.87 18.28
C ILE A 465 15.50 -26.48 17.45
N THR A 466 15.62 -27.13 16.30
CA THR A 466 16.42 -26.65 15.17
C THR A 466 15.58 -26.72 13.90
N VAL A 467 15.83 -25.80 12.97
CA VAL A 467 15.01 -25.59 11.77
C VAL A 467 15.93 -25.44 10.57
N ASP A 468 15.52 -25.95 9.42
CA ASP A 468 16.10 -25.65 8.11
C ASP A 468 15.72 -24.20 7.73
N LEU A 469 16.61 -23.26 8.07
CA LEU A 469 16.37 -21.83 7.95
C LEU A 469 16.55 -21.34 6.51
N THR A 470 17.27 -22.08 5.66
CA THR A 470 17.52 -21.71 4.26
C THR A 470 16.63 -22.45 3.26
N GLN A 471 15.86 -23.43 3.74
CA GLN A 471 14.97 -24.29 2.96
C GLN A 471 15.68 -25.07 1.87
N ASP A 472 16.96 -25.40 2.08
CA ASP A 472 17.75 -26.18 1.13
C ASP A 472 17.65 -27.70 1.37
N GLY A 473 16.91 -28.10 2.41
CA GLY A 473 16.71 -29.49 2.83
C GLY A 473 17.76 -29.99 3.82
N ASN A 474 18.73 -29.18 4.21
CA ASN A 474 19.78 -29.51 5.17
C ASN A 474 19.74 -28.58 6.39
N ILE A 475 20.31 -29.05 7.50
CA ILE A 475 20.54 -28.26 8.70
C ILE A 475 22.03 -28.42 8.99
N ASN A 476 22.86 -27.51 8.47
CA ASN A 476 24.32 -27.69 8.46
C ASN A 476 25.11 -26.41 8.72
N GLY A 477 24.52 -25.46 9.45
CA GLY A 477 25.14 -24.18 9.75
C GLY A 477 25.02 -23.14 8.63
N ALA A 478 24.17 -23.39 7.62
CA ALA A 478 23.87 -22.38 6.62
C ALA A 478 23.17 -21.16 7.27
N ARG A 479 23.28 -20.02 6.59
CA ARG A 479 22.79 -18.74 7.10
C ARG A 479 21.63 -18.24 6.25
N ALA A 480 20.50 -17.96 6.89
CA ALA A 480 19.40 -17.26 6.27
C ALA A 480 19.73 -15.77 6.09
N GLU A 481 19.27 -15.19 4.98
CA GLU A 481 19.38 -13.76 4.71
C GLU A 481 17.98 -13.16 4.60
N MET A 482 17.78 -11.94 5.12
CA MET A 482 16.50 -11.26 5.01
C MET A 482 16.38 -10.60 3.64
N VAL A 483 15.49 -11.10 2.79
CA VAL A 483 15.19 -10.53 1.48
C VAL A 483 14.18 -9.39 1.65
N LEU A 484 14.66 -8.17 1.41
CA LEU A 484 13.88 -6.95 1.55
C LEU A 484 13.04 -6.70 0.29
N ARG A 485 12.00 -5.89 0.45
CA ARG A 485 11.19 -5.47 -0.68
C ARG A 485 12.04 -4.73 -1.71
N GLY A 486 11.94 -5.16 -2.97
CA GLY A 486 12.76 -4.64 -4.07
C GLY A 486 14.02 -5.45 -4.37
N GLY A 487 14.31 -6.48 -3.56
CA GLY A 487 15.39 -7.43 -3.84
C GLY A 487 16.73 -7.27 -3.12
N PRO A 488 17.08 -6.14 -2.47
CA PRO A 488 18.18 -6.09 -1.53
C PRO A 488 18.04 -7.11 -0.41
N ARG A 489 19.14 -7.44 0.25
CA ARG A 489 19.12 -8.36 1.40
C ARG A 489 19.98 -7.88 2.57
N LEU A 490 19.51 -8.16 3.78
CA LEU A 490 20.30 -8.01 5.00
C LEU A 490 20.92 -9.34 5.39
N ARG A 491 22.24 -9.33 5.55
CA ARG A 491 23.03 -10.45 6.05
C ARG A 491 23.61 -10.10 7.42
N PHE A 492 23.13 -10.79 8.44
CA PHE A 492 23.65 -10.71 9.81
C PHE A 492 24.89 -11.60 9.95
N SER A 493 25.80 -11.27 10.87
CA SER A 493 27.03 -12.03 11.13
C SER A 493 27.40 -12.01 12.62
N GLY A 494 28.25 -12.94 13.08
CA GLY A 494 28.80 -12.90 14.45
C GLY A 494 29.62 -11.63 14.68
N ALA A 495 29.55 -11.05 15.89
CA ALA A 495 30.09 -9.74 16.29
C ALA A 495 29.29 -8.50 15.86
N GLY A 496 27.96 -8.60 15.70
CA GLY A 496 27.11 -7.43 15.48
C GLY A 496 27.20 -6.81 14.09
N THR A 497 27.92 -7.43 13.16
CA THR A 497 28.07 -6.93 11.79
C THR A 497 26.84 -7.22 10.94
N ILE A 498 26.34 -6.18 10.27
CA ILE A 498 25.21 -6.24 9.35
C ILE A 498 25.68 -5.75 7.97
N LYS A 499 25.38 -6.53 6.94
CA LYS A 499 25.62 -6.17 5.54
C LYS A 499 24.29 -5.96 4.83
N LEU A 500 24.12 -4.78 4.24
CA LEU A 500 23.08 -4.52 3.26
C LEU A 500 23.67 -4.77 1.86
N ILE A 501 23.07 -5.69 1.12
CA ILE A 501 23.58 -6.14 -0.18
C ILE A 501 22.53 -5.85 -1.25
N ALA A 502 22.88 -5.02 -2.24
CA ALA A 502 22.11 -4.91 -3.48
C ALA A 502 22.72 -5.86 -4.53
N PRO A 503 22.00 -6.90 -4.98
CA PRO A 503 22.48 -7.82 -5.99
C PRO A 503 22.86 -7.11 -7.29
N GLN A 504 23.96 -7.53 -7.94
CA GLN A 504 24.47 -6.93 -9.18
C GLN A 504 23.42 -6.78 -10.30
N ARG A 505 22.45 -7.70 -10.33
CA ARG A 505 21.37 -7.70 -11.33
C ARG A 505 20.36 -6.54 -11.17
N LEU A 506 20.42 -5.81 -10.06
CA LEU A 506 19.64 -4.59 -9.84
C LEU A 506 20.30 -3.36 -10.50
N PHE A 507 21.51 -3.48 -11.03
CA PHE A 507 22.23 -2.40 -11.70
C PHE A 507 22.08 -2.49 -13.23
N HIS A 508 22.15 -1.33 -13.89
CA HIS A 508 22.19 -1.26 -15.35
C HIS A 508 23.50 -1.83 -15.90
N GLU A 509 24.61 -1.55 -15.21
CA GLU A 509 25.97 -1.98 -15.56
C GLU A 509 26.53 -2.82 -14.39
N PRO A 510 26.30 -4.14 -14.37
CA PRO A 510 26.68 -4.98 -13.24
C PRO A 510 28.20 -5.15 -13.17
N SER A 511 28.83 -4.65 -12.11
CA SER A 511 30.24 -4.95 -11.78
C SER A 511 30.40 -5.89 -10.58
N GLY A 512 29.28 -6.27 -9.94
CA GLY A 512 29.24 -7.07 -8.72
C GLY A 512 28.14 -6.58 -7.77
N ASP A 513 27.92 -7.33 -6.69
CA ASP A 513 26.98 -6.93 -5.65
C ASP A 513 27.51 -5.68 -4.93
N GLU A 514 26.67 -4.67 -4.74
CA GLU A 514 27.01 -3.55 -3.86
C GLU A 514 26.76 -3.98 -2.42
N THR A 515 27.80 -3.90 -1.60
CA THR A 515 27.70 -4.23 -0.17
C THR A 515 28.03 -3.01 0.67
N THR A 516 27.14 -2.70 1.60
CA THR A 516 27.33 -1.65 2.60
C THR A 516 27.28 -2.28 3.98
N THR A 517 28.33 -2.09 4.78
CA THR A 517 28.48 -2.72 6.10
C THR A 517 28.32 -1.71 7.23
N PHE A 518 27.64 -2.09 8.30
CA PHE A 518 27.57 -1.34 9.55
C PHE A 518 27.57 -2.33 10.72
N ASN A 519 27.90 -1.84 11.91
CA ASN A 519 28.08 -2.70 13.09
C ASN A 519 27.24 -2.20 14.25
N ILE A 520 26.65 -3.15 14.96
CA ILE A 520 26.14 -2.97 16.32
C ILE A 520 27.24 -3.47 17.27
N GLY A 521 27.56 -2.67 18.28
CA GLY A 521 28.58 -2.99 19.27
C GLY A 521 28.09 -2.71 20.69
N SER A 522 28.97 -2.90 21.66
CA SER A 522 28.75 -2.47 23.04
C SER A 522 29.92 -1.62 23.52
N SER A 523 29.63 -0.53 24.24
CA SER A 523 30.64 0.30 24.88
C SER A 523 30.17 0.67 26.28
N GLY A 524 30.87 0.21 27.32
CA GLY A 524 30.50 0.51 28.71
C GLY A 524 29.19 -0.13 29.19
N GLY A 525 28.62 -1.08 28.43
CA GLY A 525 27.29 -1.65 28.68
C GLY A 525 26.25 -1.15 27.68
N ASP A 526 26.43 0.07 27.16
CA ASP A 526 25.50 0.68 26.21
C ASP A 526 25.63 0.04 24.84
N ILE A 527 24.52 -0.10 24.14
CA ILE A 527 24.49 -0.54 22.75
C ILE A 527 24.89 0.63 21.83
N THR A 528 25.72 0.34 20.83
CA THR A 528 26.23 1.37 19.92
C THR A 528 26.02 0.94 18.48
N LEU A 529 25.80 1.89 17.57
CA LEU A 529 25.70 1.63 16.14
C LEU A 529 26.70 2.49 15.37
N THR A 530 27.56 1.83 14.58
CA THR A 530 28.60 2.49 13.79
C THR A 530 28.40 2.26 12.30
N VAL A 531 28.31 3.36 11.54
CA VAL A 531 28.33 3.36 10.07
C VAL A 531 29.61 4.06 9.59
N ALA A 532 30.56 3.28 9.09
CA ALA A 532 31.81 3.80 8.54
C ALA A 532 31.64 4.27 7.09
N ASN A 533 32.48 5.22 6.66
CA ASN A 533 32.63 5.52 5.23
C ASN A 533 33.26 4.31 4.53
N GLN A 534 32.81 4.04 3.31
CA GLN A 534 33.15 2.87 2.51
C GLN A 534 33.26 3.31 1.05
N ALA A 535 33.78 2.44 0.17
CA ALA A 535 33.86 2.73 -1.25
C ALA A 535 32.48 3.08 -1.86
N THR A 536 31.42 2.46 -1.35
CA THR A 536 30.03 2.60 -1.82
C THR A 536 29.20 3.58 -1.00
N LEU A 537 29.70 4.12 0.12
CA LEU A 537 28.94 5.01 1.00
C LEU A 537 29.85 6.06 1.62
N THR A 538 29.57 7.33 1.33
CA THR A 538 30.18 8.48 2.01
C THR A 538 29.12 9.24 2.79
N LEU A 539 29.28 9.31 4.11
CA LEU A 539 28.39 10.04 5.00
C LEU A 539 28.85 11.48 5.18
N LYS A 540 27.94 12.43 4.94
CA LYS A 540 28.13 13.88 5.13
C LYS A 540 27.32 14.35 6.34
N SER A 541 27.91 15.24 7.14
CA SER A 541 27.21 15.84 8.29
C SER A 541 26.15 16.83 7.81
N ALA A 542 24.96 16.78 8.42
CA ALA A 542 23.90 17.78 8.25
C ALA A 542 23.69 18.66 9.51
N GLY A 543 24.59 18.55 10.49
CA GLY A 543 24.43 19.22 11.79
C GLY A 543 23.56 18.40 12.77
N GLY A 544 23.57 18.79 14.05
CA GLY A 544 22.76 18.15 15.10
C GLY A 544 23.09 16.66 15.35
N GLY A 545 24.30 16.21 15.01
CA GLY A 545 24.68 14.80 15.10
C GLY A 545 24.17 13.91 13.94
N ILE A 546 23.43 14.47 12.99
CA ILE A 546 22.86 13.71 11.87
C ILE A 546 23.86 13.64 10.71
N LYS A 547 24.00 12.45 10.11
CA LYS A 547 24.78 12.21 8.90
C LYS A 547 23.91 11.55 7.83
N TYR A 548 24.10 11.98 6.59
CA TYR A 548 23.41 11.44 5.42
C TYR A 548 24.40 10.87 4.41
N GLY A 549 24.02 9.80 3.73
CA GLY A 549 24.75 9.30 2.56
C GLY A 549 23.85 8.53 1.62
N LEU A 550 24.27 8.45 0.37
CA LEU A 550 23.57 7.71 -0.67
C LEU A 550 24.56 6.73 -1.30
N THR A 551 24.14 5.47 -1.47
CA THR A 551 24.96 4.48 -2.19
C THR A 551 24.71 4.53 -3.70
N PRO A 552 25.56 3.91 -4.55
CA PRO A 552 25.30 3.83 -6.00
C PRO A 552 23.95 3.20 -6.37
N PHE A 553 23.49 2.19 -5.63
CA PHE A 553 22.15 1.62 -5.80
C PHE A 553 21.04 2.60 -5.43
N GLY A 554 21.34 3.60 -4.59
CA GLY A 554 20.40 4.59 -4.11
C GLY A 554 19.85 4.28 -2.72
N PHE A 555 20.56 3.51 -1.88
CA PHE A 555 20.20 3.40 -0.47
C PHE A 555 20.51 4.73 0.23
N GLU A 556 19.49 5.35 0.79
CA GLU A 556 19.60 6.59 1.54
C GLU A 556 19.79 6.30 3.02
N PHE A 557 20.99 6.56 3.55
CA PHE A 557 21.33 6.41 4.95
C PHE A 557 21.08 7.72 5.70
N GLU A 558 20.28 7.68 6.77
CA GLU A 558 20.17 8.72 7.80
C GLU A 558 20.66 8.13 9.12
N TRP A 559 21.88 8.51 9.54
CA TRP A 559 22.47 8.09 10.81
C TRP A 559 22.46 9.24 11.80
N ASN A 560 21.65 9.13 12.84
CA ASN A 560 21.54 10.10 13.91
C ASN A 560 22.45 9.72 15.08
N LYS A 561 23.64 10.32 15.11
CA LYS A 561 24.60 10.20 16.22
C LYS A 561 24.28 11.11 17.42
N GLY A 562 23.28 11.97 17.31
CA GLY A 562 22.86 12.86 18.39
C GLY A 562 21.92 12.18 19.39
N LYS A 563 21.55 10.91 19.15
CA LYS A 563 20.83 10.06 20.07
C LYS A 563 21.79 9.10 20.75
N GLU A 564 21.48 8.74 21.99
CA GLU A 564 22.16 7.71 22.77
C GLU A 564 21.10 6.69 23.20
N PRO A 565 21.10 5.47 22.64
CA PRO A 565 21.92 4.98 21.53
C PRO A 565 21.65 5.66 20.19
N GLU A 566 22.56 5.52 19.22
CA GLU A 566 22.38 6.10 17.88
C GLU A 566 21.14 5.54 17.16
N GLU A 567 20.68 6.18 16.10
CA GLU A 567 19.58 5.67 15.27
C GLU A 567 20.00 5.61 13.82
N LEU A 568 19.66 4.53 13.11
CA LEU A 568 19.91 4.40 11.67
C LEU A 568 18.61 4.10 10.93
N LYS A 569 18.29 4.96 9.96
CA LYS A 569 17.27 4.70 8.94
C LYS A 569 17.94 4.53 7.59
N ILE A 570 17.45 3.57 6.81
CA ILE A 570 17.89 3.32 5.45
C ILE A 570 16.66 3.31 4.54
N GLY A 571 16.58 4.27 3.64
CA GLY A 571 15.58 4.32 2.59
C GLY A 571 16.04 3.53 1.38
N MET A 572 15.20 2.63 0.88
CA MET A 572 15.47 1.96 -0.38
C MET A 572 14.88 2.79 -1.55
N PRO A 573 15.47 2.72 -2.76
CA PRO A 573 14.87 3.33 -3.94
C PRO A 573 13.38 2.97 -4.09
N GLY A 574 12.53 3.98 -4.32
CA GLY A 574 11.07 3.84 -4.35
C GLY A 574 10.37 4.03 -3.00
N SER A 575 11.09 4.02 -1.88
CA SER A 575 10.61 4.54 -0.59
C SER A 575 10.91 6.03 -0.53
N GLY A 576 9.91 6.89 -0.73
CA GLY A 576 10.09 8.30 -0.43
C GLY A 576 10.30 8.47 1.07
N ILE A 577 11.54 8.47 1.56
CA ILE A 577 11.83 9.08 2.86
C ILE A 577 11.53 10.56 2.67
N ALA A 578 10.47 11.04 3.32
CA ALA A 578 10.12 12.45 3.28
C ALA A 578 11.28 13.23 3.92
N GLN A 579 12.16 13.78 3.08
CA GLN A 579 13.25 14.66 3.49
C GLN A 579 12.67 15.82 4.30
N PRO A 580 13.01 15.98 5.60
CA PRO A 580 12.79 17.25 6.26
C PRO A 580 13.88 18.20 5.75
N PHE A 581 13.60 18.90 4.64
CA PHE A 581 14.48 19.96 4.15
C PHE A 581 14.42 21.13 5.15
N ARG A 582 15.23 21.07 6.20
CA ARG A 582 15.36 22.13 7.19
C ARG A 582 16.32 23.18 6.64
N GLY A 583 15.77 24.13 5.88
CA GLY A 583 16.50 25.30 5.40
C GLY A 583 17.09 26.09 6.57
N GLY A 584 18.39 25.94 6.79
CA GLY A 584 19.15 26.65 7.81
C GLY A 584 20.50 27.06 7.26
N GLY A 585 20.53 28.18 6.55
CA GLY A 585 21.75 28.80 6.04
C GLY A 585 21.42 30.04 5.22
N THR A 586 21.47 31.21 5.85
CA THR A 586 21.43 32.51 5.20
C THR A 586 22.55 32.63 4.16
N GLN A 587 22.22 32.48 2.88
CA GLN A 587 22.95 33.12 1.79
C GLN A 587 21.96 33.65 0.74
N GLN A 588 21.93 34.99 0.68
CA GLN A 588 21.70 35.88 -0.46
C GLN A 588 21.17 35.29 -1.79
N ALA A 589 19.96 35.74 -2.12
CA ALA A 589 19.38 36.04 -3.43
C ALA A 589 20.00 35.43 -4.70
N GLY A 590 19.25 34.54 -5.35
CA GLY A 590 19.45 34.19 -6.77
C GLY A 590 18.64 32.98 -7.23
N TYR A 591 17.47 33.23 -7.83
CA TYR A 591 16.68 32.41 -8.76
C TYR A 591 16.82 30.86 -8.77
N GLY A 592 15.71 30.16 -8.51
CA GLY A 592 15.52 28.76 -8.95
C GLY A 592 14.40 28.01 -8.22
N SER A 593 13.28 27.83 -8.92
CA SER A 593 12.10 27.02 -8.57
C SER A 593 12.43 25.65 -7.94
N GLN A 594 11.86 25.35 -6.76
CA GLN A 594 11.94 24.02 -6.13
C GLN A 594 10.73 23.15 -6.51
N ALA A 595 11.02 21.93 -6.97
CA ALA A 595 10.08 20.95 -7.50
C ALA A 595 9.35 20.15 -6.39
N GLY A 596 8.07 19.86 -6.61
CA GLY A 596 7.28 18.93 -5.79
C GLY A 596 7.69 17.48 -6.03
N ALA A 597 7.65 16.67 -4.97
CA ALA A 597 8.03 15.25 -5.01
C ALA A 597 6.92 14.36 -5.58
N TYR A 598 7.27 13.50 -6.54
CA TYR A 598 6.43 12.40 -7.05
C TYR A 598 6.99 11.07 -6.57
N VAL A 599 6.12 10.09 -6.29
CA VAL A 599 6.51 8.70 -6.04
C VAL A 599 6.66 7.98 -7.38
N VAL A 600 7.88 7.58 -7.71
CA VAL A 600 8.19 6.77 -8.90
C VAL A 600 8.43 5.34 -8.44
N VAL A 601 7.53 4.42 -8.80
CA VAL A 601 7.73 2.98 -8.57
C VAL A 601 8.29 2.38 -9.86
N THR A 602 9.56 1.98 -9.82
CA THR A 602 10.19 1.17 -10.87
C THR A 602 10.62 -0.15 -10.24
N LEU A 603 10.06 -1.28 -10.69
CA LEU A 603 10.52 -2.61 -10.29
C LEU A 603 10.83 -3.42 -11.58
N GLU A 604 12.07 -3.90 -11.72
CA GLU A 604 12.46 -4.79 -12.82
C GLU A 604 12.09 -6.25 -12.46
N ARG A 605 11.03 -6.83 -13.06
CA ARG A 605 10.85 -8.30 -13.12
C ARG A 605 11.14 -8.90 -14.50
N SER A 606 11.07 -8.12 -15.58
CA SER A 606 11.13 -8.66 -16.96
C SER A 606 12.48 -9.32 -17.37
N LYS A 607 13.58 -9.07 -16.65
CA LYS A 607 14.87 -9.78 -16.89
C LYS A 607 14.92 -11.21 -16.33
N LEU A 608 13.97 -11.63 -15.48
CA LEU A 608 13.97 -12.97 -14.87
C LEU A 608 13.50 -14.09 -15.82
N ALA A 609 12.73 -13.78 -16.86
CA ALA A 609 12.14 -14.81 -17.74
C ALA A 609 13.05 -15.27 -18.90
N LYS A 610 14.23 -14.66 -19.09
CA LYS A 610 15.06 -14.89 -20.28
C LYS A 610 16.24 -15.86 -20.08
N LYS A 611 16.32 -16.58 -18.96
CA LYS A 611 17.47 -17.46 -18.65
C LYS A 611 17.12 -18.87 -18.16
N SER A 612 15.89 -19.34 -18.37
CA SER A 612 15.49 -20.73 -18.13
C SER A 612 15.08 -21.46 -19.42
N SER A 613 15.74 -21.14 -20.54
CA SER A 613 15.71 -21.92 -21.79
C SER A 613 17.12 -22.32 -22.16
#